data_AF-A0A9W6RA93-F1
#
_entry.id   AF-A0A9W6RA93-F1
#
_cell.length_a   1.000
_cell.length_b   1.000
_cell.length_c   1.000
_cell.angle_alpha   90.00
_cell.angle_beta   90.00
_cell.angle_gamma   90.00
#
_symmetry.space_group_name_H-M   'P 1'
#
loop_
_entity.id
_entity.type
_entity.pdbx_description
1 polymer ?
#
loop_
_entity_poly.entity_id
_entity_poly.type
_entity_poly.pdbx_seq_one_letter_code
_entity_poly.pdbx_strand_id
1 'polypeptide(L)'
;MTVQRWSEPAPAGTRHGHGGESALDPVASFRAELADDMESLQQAPGLPAEVPGMTTPDLASLLGDQLDLALLCTSLGMRQPEVMKLLRGKVPLTLEQINTVARVTGLAAEKIVQTVRPLPFGLVVAAEHPRWRHVWHERARRRHISEAEARLSGSYGAFALAARETSGKERNWHERLRRFLSDEELDPGGA
;
A
#
# COMPACT_ATOMS: atom_id res chain seq x y z
N MET A 1 6.19 49.04 7.92
CA MET A 1 5.71 48.59 9.24
C MET A 1 6.17 47.16 9.41
N THR A 2 7.18 46.93 10.27
CA THR A 2 7.86 45.63 10.40
C THR A 2 7.62 45.14 11.82
N VAL A 3 6.98 43.97 11.95
CA VAL A 3 6.67 43.35 13.25
C VAL A 3 7.94 42.66 13.77
N GLN A 4 8.56 43.26 14.78
CA GLN A 4 9.60 42.62 15.58
C GLN A 4 8.97 41.50 16.42
N ARG A 5 9.25 40.25 16.04
CA ARG A 5 8.90 39.07 16.84
C ARG A 5 9.88 39.01 18.03
N TRP A 6 9.36 39.21 19.24
CA TRP A 6 10.15 39.07 20.47
C TRP A 6 10.35 37.58 20.71
N SER A 7 11.60 37.12 20.66
CA SER A 7 11.96 35.78 21.14
C SER A 7 12.01 35.83 22.67
N GLU A 8 11.07 35.15 23.34
CA GLU A 8 11.12 34.95 24.78
C GLU A 8 12.40 34.17 25.16
N PRO A 9 13.13 34.61 26.21
CA PRO A 9 14.30 33.87 26.69
C PRO A 9 13.85 32.55 27.32
N ALA A 10 14.48 31.44 26.92
CA ALA A 10 14.15 30.13 27.47
C ALA A 10 14.42 30.07 28.99
N PRO A 11 13.63 29.30 29.76
CA PRO A 11 13.72 29.24 31.21
C PRO A 11 15.10 28.76 31.72
N ALA A 12 15.47 29.19 32.92
CA ALA A 12 16.75 28.84 33.54
C ALA A 12 16.88 27.31 33.69
N GLY A 13 17.98 26.75 33.17
CA GLY A 13 18.22 25.30 33.09
C GLY A 13 18.06 24.70 31.68
N THR A 14 17.57 25.48 30.70
CA THR A 14 17.47 25.03 29.31
C THR A 14 18.85 25.07 28.64
N ARG A 15 19.46 23.89 28.43
CA ARG A 15 20.68 23.77 27.63
C ARG A 15 20.30 23.99 26.16
N HIS A 16 20.63 25.15 25.60
CA HIS A 16 20.49 25.37 24.16
C HIS A 16 21.51 24.47 23.47
N GLY A 17 21.06 23.59 22.58
CA GLY A 17 21.97 22.85 21.70
C GLY A 17 22.80 23.86 20.92
N HIS A 18 24.12 23.78 21.01
CA HIS A 18 24.99 24.55 20.14
C HIS A 18 24.67 24.13 18.70
N GLY A 19 24.49 25.11 17.81
CA GLY A 19 24.37 24.85 16.38
C GLY A 19 25.62 24.09 15.94
N GLY A 20 25.43 22.87 15.43
CA GLY A 20 26.51 22.10 14.82
C GLY A 20 26.91 22.81 13.52
N GLU A 21 27.92 23.68 13.60
CA GLU A 21 28.46 24.42 12.44
C GLU A 21 29.56 23.65 11.70
N SER A 22 29.74 22.35 11.96
CA SER A 22 30.77 21.55 11.28
C SER A 22 30.19 20.32 10.58
N ALA A 23 30.52 20.15 9.31
CA ALA A 23 30.21 18.95 8.51
C ALA A 23 30.89 17.66 9.04
N LEU A 24 31.80 17.80 10.02
CA LEU A 24 32.48 16.70 10.72
C LEU A 24 31.96 16.50 12.15
N ASP A 25 30.86 17.17 12.54
CA ASP A 25 30.20 16.92 13.81
C ASP A 25 29.57 15.51 13.77
N PRO A 26 29.93 14.59 14.69
CA PRO A 26 29.33 13.26 14.78
C PRO A 26 27.79 13.30 14.84
N VAL A 27 27.20 14.37 15.40
CA VAL A 27 25.75 14.56 15.43
C VAL A 27 25.19 14.89 14.04
N ALA A 28 25.92 15.65 13.23
CA ALA A 28 25.54 15.96 11.85
C ALA A 28 25.65 14.71 10.97
N SER A 29 26.72 13.92 11.12
CA SER A 29 26.87 12.63 10.42
C SER A 29 25.75 11.65 10.77
N PHE A 30 25.43 11.48 12.06
CA PHE A 30 24.33 10.59 12.47
C PHE A 30 22.95 11.04 11.97
N ARG A 31 22.71 12.36 11.89
CA ARG A 31 21.47 12.89 11.30
C ARG A 31 21.38 12.62 9.80
N ALA A 32 22.50 12.70 9.08
CA ALA A 32 22.56 12.38 7.66
C ALA A 32 22.26 10.89 7.44
N GLU A 33 22.89 9.99 8.22
CA GLU A 33 22.61 8.55 8.18
C GLU A 33 21.11 8.25 8.44
N LEU A 34 20.52 8.88 9.46
CA LEU A 34 19.09 8.71 9.73
C LEU A 34 18.21 9.27 8.60
N ALA A 35 18.61 10.37 7.96
CA ALA A 35 17.88 10.94 6.83
C ALA A 35 17.92 10.02 5.62
N ASP A 36 19.08 9.44 5.31
CA ASP A 36 19.26 8.46 4.24
C ASP A 36 18.45 7.18 4.50
N ASP A 37 18.47 6.68 5.74
CA ASP A 37 17.65 5.54 6.16
C ASP A 37 16.15 5.85 6.03
N MET A 38 15.72 7.05 6.43
CA MET A 38 14.34 7.49 6.27
C MET A 38 13.95 7.65 4.79
N GLU A 39 14.84 8.15 3.94
CA GLU A 39 14.60 8.25 2.50
C GLU A 39 14.46 6.86 1.88
N SER A 40 15.35 5.93 2.24
CA SER A 40 15.27 4.52 1.84
C SER A 40 13.95 3.88 2.27
N LEU A 41 13.50 4.12 3.51
CA LEU A 41 12.21 3.63 4.01
C LEU A 41 11.01 4.26 3.30
N GLN A 42 11.09 5.53 2.88
CA GLN A 42 10.04 6.18 2.10
C GLN A 42 9.88 5.57 0.70
N GLN A 43 10.95 5.02 0.13
CA GLN A 43 10.91 4.29 -1.15
C GLN A 43 10.41 2.86 -1.01
N ALA A 44 10.27 2.34 0.22
CA ALA A 44 9.77 0.99 0.42
C ALA A 44 8.30 0.87 -0.04
N PRO A 45 7.93 -0.22 -0.73
CA PRO A 45 6.57 -0.39 -1.24
C PRO A 45 5.57 -0.51 -0.08
N GLY A 46 4.80 0.55 0.11
CA GLY A 46 3.65 0.59 1.03
C GLY A 46 2.35 0.14 0.36
N LEU A 47 1.33 -0.10 1.16
CA LEU A 47 -0.03 -0.30 0.64
C LEU A 47 -0.53 0.97 -0.09
N PRO A 48 -1.20 0.83 -1.25
CA PRO A 48 -1.72 1.99 -1.98
C PRO A 48 -2.86 2.62 -1.17
N ALA A 49 -2.60 3.78 -0.55
CA ALA A 49 -3.57 4.48 0.28
C ALA A 49 -4.38 5.50 -0.53
N GLU A 50 -5.65 5.69 -0.17
CA GLU A 50 -6.49 6.72 -0.78
C GLU A 50 -5.96 8.12 -0.47
N VAL A 51 -5.87 8.95 -1.51
CA VAL A 51 -5.54 10.37 -1.38
C VAL A 51 -6.80 11.16 -1.70
N PRO A 52 -7.21 12.14 -0.86
CA PRO A 52 -8.39 12.95 -1.13
C PRO A 52 -8.36 13.59 -2.52
N GLY A 53 -9.45 13.43 -3.29
CA GLY A 53 -9.58 14.01 -4.64
C GLY A 53 -9.01 13.16 -5.79
N MET A 54 -8.42 11.99 -5.50
CA MET A 54 -7.89 11.10 -6.53
C MET A 54 -9.00 10.20 -7.11
N THR A 55 -9.24 10.29 -8.41
CA THR A 55 -10.09 9.35 -9.15
C THR A 55 -9.22 8.32 -9.85
N THR A 56 -9.43 7.04 -9.54
CA THR A 56 -8.66 5.93 -10.12
C THR A 56 -9.42 5.32 -11.29
N PRO A 57 -8.94 5.43 -12.54
CA PRO A 57 -9.54 4.72 -13.66
C PRO A 57 -9.34 3.21 -13.47
N ASP A 58 -10.29 2.38 -13.90
CA ASP A 58 -10.10 0.93 -13.90
C ASP A 58 -9.22 0.49 -15.09
N LEU A 59 -8.62 -0.70 -14.97
CA LEU A 59 -7.73 -1.22 -16.02
C LEU A 59 -8.46 -1.44 -17.34
N ALA A 60 -9.75 -1.79 -17.30
CA ALA A 60 -10.59 -1.89 -18.48
C ALA A 60 -10.69 -0.54 -19.24
N SER A 61 -10.92 0.56 -18.52
CA SER A 61 -10.99 1.90 -19.12
C SER A 61 -9.63 2.37 -19.64
N LEU A 62 -8.53 1.97 -18.98
CA LEU A 62 -7.19 2.28 -19.46
C LEU A 62 -6.85 1.55 -20.77
N LEU A 63 -7.26 0.29 -20.89
CA LEU A 63 -6.98 -0.55 -22.05
C LEU A 63 -7.89 -0.24 -23.24
N GLY A 64 -9.16 0.12 -22.99
CA GLY A 64 -10.12 0.49 -24.04
C GLY A 64 -10.14 -0.53 -25.19
N ASP A 65 -9.86 -0.05 -26.40
CA ASP A 65 -9.85 -0.86 -27.63
C ASP A 65 -8.65 -1.80 -27.76
N GLN A 66 -7.60 -1.63 -26.94
CA GLN A 66 -6.44 -2.53 -26.89
C GLN A 66 -6.66 -3.76 -26.00
N LEU A 67 -7.88 -3.92 -25.46
CA LEU A 67 -8.21 -5.04 -24.59
C LEU A 67 -8.35 -6.35 -25.39
N ASP A 68 -7.27 -7.13 -25.46
CA ASP A 68 -7.32 -8.53 -25.86
C ASP A 68 -7.50 -9.44 -24.64
N LEU A 69 -8.76 -9.83 -24.39
CA LEU A 69 -9.11 -10.66 -23.24
C LEU A 69 -8.53 -12.08 -23.35
N ALA A 70 -8.43 -12.64 -24.56
CA ALA A 70 -7.92 -14.00 -24.75
C ALA A 70 -6.42 -14.03 -24.45
N LEU A 71 -5.68 -13.05 -24.97
CA LEU A 71 -4.25 -12.89 -24.71
C LEU A 71 -3.95 -12.64 -23.23
N LEU A 72 -4.77 -11.84 -22.54
CA LEU A 72 -4.65 -11.63 -21.10
C LEU A 72 -4.92 -12.90 -20.27
N CYS A 73 -5.94 -13.71 -20.64
CA CYS A 73 -6.20 -14.98 -19.96
C CYS A 73 -5.02 -15.94 -20.12
N THR A 74 -4.48 -16.08 -21.33
CA THR A 74 -3.34 -16.96 -21.59
C THR A 74 -2.07 -16.48 -20.90
N SER A 75 -1.76 -15.18 -20.96
CA SER A 75 -0.53 -14.63 -20.39
C SER A 75 -0.53 -14.59 -18.86
N LEU A 76 -1.68 -14.36 -18.23
CA LEU A 76 -1.83 -14.40 -16.77
C LEU A 76 -2.05 -15.82 -16.23
N GLY A 77 -2.31 -16.80 -17.10
CA GLY A 77 -2.64 -18.17 -16.70
C GLY A 77 -3.97 -18.27 -15.91
N MET A 78 -4.86 -17.30 -16.10
CA MET A 78 -6.10 -17.15 -15.32
C MET A 78 -7.34 -17.44 -16.15
N ARG A 79 -8.42 -17.82 -15.48
CA ARG A 79 -9.71 -17.98 -16.16
C ARG A 79 -10.31 -16.61 -16.44
N GLN A 80 -11.09 -16.51 -17.51
CA GLN A 80 -11.76 -15.26 -17.91
C GLN A 80 -12.50 -14.54 -16.76
N PRO A 81 -13.24 -15.21 -15.85
CA PRO A 81 -13.89 -14.53 -14.74
C PRO A 81 -12.93 -13.86 -13.74
N GLU A 82 -11.72 -14.41 -13.57
CA GLU A 82 -10.69 -13.86 -12.68
C GLU A 82 -10.02 -12.65 -13.33
N VAL A 83 -9.69 -12.75 -14.62
CA VAL A 83 -9.17 -11.60 -15.39
C VAL A 83 -10.16 -10.45 -15.40
N MET A 84 -11.46 -10.74 -15.55
CA MET A 84 -12.50 -9.70 -15.46
C MET A 84 -12.62 -9.05 -14.08
N LYS A 85 -12.27 -9.75 -12.99
CA LYS A 85 -12.21 -9.15 -11.65
C LYS A 85 -11.02 -8.20 -11.54
N LEU A 86 -9.86 -8.55 -12.11
CA LEU A 86 -8.68 -7.68 -12.18
C LEU A 86 -8.98 -6.43 -13.02
N LEU A 87 -9.54 -6.61 -14.22
CA LEU A 87 -9.86 -5.51 -15.15
C LEU A 87 -10.79 -4.46 -14.55
N ARG A 88 -11.76 -4.90 -13.73
CA ARG A 88 -12.73 -4.03 -13.04
C ARG A 88 -12.22 -3.50 -11.69
N GLY A 89 -10.94 -3.72 -11.34
CA GLY A 89 -10.35 -3.28 -10.07
C GLY A 89 -11.00 -3.91 -8.82
N LYS A 90 -11.61 -5.09 -8.96
CA LYS A 90 -12.20 -5.83 -7.82
C LYS A 90 -11.16 -6.59 -7.01
N VAL A 91 -10.06 -6.94 -7.65
CA VAL A 91 -8.89 -7.60 -7.07
C VAL A 91 -7.67 -6.76 -7.46
N PRO A 92 -6.75 -6.49 -6.53
CA PRO A 92 -5.54 -5.73 -6.85
C PRO A 92 -4.65 -6.54 -7.79
N LEU A 93 -3.95 -5.84 -8.68
CA LEU A 93 -2.90 -6.45 -9.49
C LEU A 93 -1.65 -6.63 -8.63
N THR A 94 -1.02 -7.81 -8.71
CA THR A 94 0.32 -8.02 -8.15
C THR A 94 1.37 -7.38 -9.05
N LEU A 95 2.59 -7.15 -8.53
CA LEU A 95 3.67 -6.58 -9.34
C LEU A 95 3.98 -7.44 -10.58
N GLU A 96 3.96 -8.76 -10.43
CA GLU A 96 4.14 -9.70 -11.54
C GLU A 96 3.03 -9.57 -12.60
N GLN A 97 1.78 -9.41 -12.15
CA GLN A 97 0.64 -9.21 -13.04
C GLN A 97 0.73 -7.86 -13.74
N ILE A 98 1.12 -6.78 -13.05
CA ILE A 98 1.35 -5.46 -13.67
C ILE A 98 2.42 -5.58 -14.74
N ASN A 99 3.55 -6.22 -14.45
CA ASN A 99 4.63 -6.42 -15.42
C ASN A 99 4.19 -7.28 -16.61
N THR A 100 3.35 -8.29 -16.37
CA THR A 100 2.80 -9.14 -17.43
C THR A 100 1.84 -8.36 -18.32
N VAL A 101 0.92 -7.60 -17.74
CA VAL A 101 -0.01 -6.73 -18.48
C VAL A 101 0.77 -5.67 -19.26
N ALA A 102 1.79 -5.05 -18.67
CA ALA A 102 2.67 -4.07 -19.34
C ALA A 102 3.32 -4.66 -20.59
N ARG A 103 3.91 -5.85 -20.46
CA ARG A 103 4.56 -6.57 -21.57
C ARG A 103 3.59 -6.94 -22.69
N VAL A 104 2.38 -7.36 -22.35
CA VAL A 104 1.37 -7.83 -23.31
C VAL A 104 0.70 -6.68 -24.05
N THR A 105 0.45 -5.58 -23.34
CA THR A 105 -0.30 -4.43 -23.86
C THR A 105 0.61 -3.34 -24.40
N GLY A 106 1.92 -3.41 -24.14
CA GLY A 106 2.89 -2.36 -24.48
C GLY A 106 2.75 -1.10 -23.63
N LEU A 107 1.88 -1.10 -22.61
CA LEU A 107 1.71 0.02 -21.69
C LEU A 107 2.83 0.07 -20.65
N ALA A 108 3.16 1.29 -20.22
CA ALA A 108 4.09 1.51 -19.12
C ALA A 108 3.50 0.93 -17.81
N ALA A 109 4.31 0.20 -17.05
CA ALA A 109 3.89 -0.42 -15.79
C ALA A 109 3.35 0.63 -14.81
N GLU A 110 3.91 1.83 -14.81
CA GLU A 110 3.49 2.96 -13.98
C GLU A 110 2.04 3.38 -14.27
N LYS A 111 1.61 3.33 -15.54
CA LYS A 111 0.21 3.62 -15.91
C LYS A 111 -0.73 2.53 -15.43
N ILE A 112 -0.29 1.27 -15.43
CA ILE A 112 -1.09 0.14 -14.95
C ILE A 112 -1.21 0.19 -13.42
N VAL A 113 -0.14 0.55 -12.70
CA VAL A 113 -0.16 0.75 -11.25
C VAL A 113 -1.22 1.78 -10.85
N GLN A 114 -1.38 2.85 -11.64
CA GLN A 114 -2.40 3.88 -11.40
C GLN A 114 -3.84 3.38 -11.53
N THR A 115 -4.07 2.16 -12.02
CA THR A 115 -5.42 1.55 -12.09
C THR A 115 -5.77 0.74 -10.85
N VAL A 116 -4.79 0.48 -9.99
CA VAL A 116 -5.00 -0.24 -8.74
C VAL A 116 -5.76 0.67 -7.79
N ARG A 117 -7.04 0.34 -7.53
CA ARG A 117 -7.92 1.12 -6.66
C ARG A 117 -7.28 1.28 -5.28
N PRO A 118 -7.03 2.51 -4.79
CA PRO A 118 -6.40 2.69 -3.49
C PRO A 118 -7.30 2.18 -2.35
N LEU A 119 -6.67 1.73 -1.27
CA LEU A 119 -7.30 1.27 -0.05
C LEU A 119 -7.68 2.47 0.85
N PRO A 120 -8.78 2.37 1.61
CA PRO A 120 -9.14 3.39 2.58
C PRO A 120 -8.00 3.67 3.56
N PHE A 121 -7.74 4.93 3.88
CA PHE A 121 -6.59 5.31 4.72
C PHE A 121 -6.62 4.59 6.07
N GLY A 122 -7.80 4.53 6.71
CA GLY A 122 -7.98 3.82 7.97
C GLY A 122 -7.71 2.31 7.90
N LEU A 123 -7.87 1.69 6.72
CA LEU A 123 -7.51 0.28 6.51
C LEU A 123 -6.00 0.11 6.39
N VAL A 124 -5.32 1.00 5.66
CA VAL A 124 -3.86 0.99 5.55
C VAL A 124 -3.22 1.13 6.92
N VAL A 125 -3.66 2.13 7.72
CA VAL A 125 -3.19 2.30 9.10
C VAL A 125 -3.41 1.04 9.95
N ALA A 126 -4.58 0.40 9.80
CA ALA A 126 -4.89 -0.81 10.54
C ALA A 126 -4.02 -2.01 10.12
N ALA A 127 -3.72 -2.16 8.83
CA ALA A 127 -2.96 -3.27 8.26
C ALA A 127 -1.45 -3.16 8.51
N GLU A 128 -0.92 -1.94 8.49
CA GLU A 128 0.49 -1.65 8.76
C GLU A 128 0.83 -1.64 10.27
N HIS A 129 -0.17 -1.74 11.14
CA HIS A 129 0.06 -1.74 12.58
C HIS A 129 0.98 -2.93 13.01
N PRO A 130 2.05 -2.70 13.80
CA PRO A 130 3.09 -3.70 14.09
C PRO A 130 2.56 -5.05 14.64
N ARG A 131 1.45 -5.01 15.37
CA ARG A 131 0.74 -6.20 15.87
C ARG A 131 0.45 -7.25 14.79
N TRP A 132 0.32 -6.86 13.53
CA TRP A 132 0.00 -7.78 12.42
C TRP A 132 1.23 -8.36 11.72
N ARG A 133 2.46 -7.89 12.01
CA ARG A 133 3.68 -8.34 11.33
C ARG A 133 3.82 -9.87 11.33
N HIS A 134 3.63 -10.50 12.48
CA HIS A 134 3.71 -11.96 12.59
C HIS A 134 2.65 -12.67 11.74
N VAL A 135 1.42 -12.12 11.67
CA VAL A 135 0.33 -12.67 10.85
C VAL A 135 0.67 -12.56 9.37
N TRP A 136 1.27 -11.44 8.94
CA TRP A 136 1.70 -11.25 7.56
C TRP A 136 2.84 -12.16 7.16
N HIS A 137 3.84 -12.32 8.02
CA HIS A 137 4.91 -13.30 7.80
C HIS A 137 4.38 -14.72 7.70
N GLU A 138 3.46 -15.13 8.58
CA GLU A 138 2.88 -16.47 8.54
C GLU A 138 2.07 -16.70 7.27
N ARG A 139 1.24 -15.73 6.88
CA ARG A 139 0.48 -15.76 5.64
C ARG A 139 1.39 -15.84 4.40
N ALA A 140 2.46 -15.05 4.37
CA ALA A 140 3.45 -15.06 3.31
C ALA A 140 4.12 -16.43 3.17
N ARG A 141 4.52 -17.04 4.29
CA ARG A 141 5.07 -18.41 4.31
C ARG A 141 4.08 -19.44 3.79
N ARG A 142 2.85 -19.45 4.30
CA ARG A 142 1.79 -20.40 3.90
C ARG A 142 1.45 -20.32 2.42
N ARG A 143 1.48 -19.11 1.84
CA ARG A 143 1.13 -18.85 0.44
C ARG A 143 2.34 -18.84 -0.50
N HIS A 144 3.56 -19.04 0.01
CA HIS A 144 4.80 -18.93 -0.76
C HIS A 144 4.95 -17.60 -1.53
N ILE A 145 4.52 -16.49 -0.92
CA ILE A 145 4.60 -15.13 -1.48
C ILE A 145 5.44 -14.21 -0.59
N SER A 146 5.76 -13.02 -1.08
CA SER A 146 6.41 -12.00 -0.26
C SER A 146 5.50 -11.45 0.84
N GLU A 147 6.06 -10.92 1.92
CA GLU A 147 5.27 -10.25 2.97
C GLU A 147 4.50 -9.04 2.42
N ALA A 148 5.10 -8.28 1.51
CA ALA A 148 4.44 -7.13 0.87
C ALA A 148 3.19 -7.58 0.08
N GLU A 149 3.29 -8.68 -0.65
CA GLU A 149 2.16 -9.26 -1.38
C GLU A 149 1.11 -9.86 -0.43
N ALA A 150 1.53 -10.44 0.70
CA ALA A 150 0.64 -10.92 1.74
C ALA A 150 -0.12 -9.75 2.40
N ARG A 151 0.53 -8.62 2.68
CA ARG A 151 -0.11 -7.40 3.18
C ARG A 151 -1.10 -6.84 2.15
N LEU A 152 -0.69 -6.74 0.89
CA LEU A 152 -1.51 -6.21 -0.20
C LEU A 152 -2.77 -7.05 -0.39
N SER A 153 -2.62 -8.32 -0.75
CA SER A 153 -3.76 -9.19 -1.04
C SER A 153 -4.68 -9.39 0.18
N GLY A 154 -4.12 -9.43 1.39
CA GLY A 154 -4.91 -9.54 2.62
C GLY A 154 -5.74 -8.28 2.91
N SER A 155 -5.15 -7.10 2.70
CA SER A 155 -5.86 -5.83 2.90
C SER A 155 -6.99 -5.64 1.88
N TYR A 156 -6.77 -6.00 0.61
CA TYR A 156 -7.85 -5.99 -0.39
C TYR A 156 -8.93 -7.02 -0.12
N GLY A 157 -8.59 -8.18 0.44
CA GLY A 157 -9.56 -9.16 0.91
C GLY A 157 -10.49 -8.57 1.98
N ALA A 158 -9.91 -7.92 3.01
CA ALA A 158 -10.67 -7.22 4.03
C ALA A 158 -11.51 -6.06 3.46
N PHE A 159 -10.99 -5.33 2.47
CA PHE A 159 -11.71 -4.26 1.78
C PHE A 159 -12.90 -4.80 0.98
N ALA A 160 -12.73 -5.91 0.26
CA ALA A 160 -13.79 -6.57 -0.49
C ALA A 160 -14.88 -7.15 0.43
N LEU A 161 -14.50 -7.67 1.61
CA LEU A 161 -15.45 -8.09 2.65
C LEU A 161 -16.28 -6.90 3.13
N ALA A 162 -15.64 -5.76 3.42
CA ALA A 162 -16.30 -4.54 3.85
C ALA A 162 -17.28 -3.99 2.82
N ALA A 163 -16.98 -4.12 1.52
CA ALA A 163 -17.86 -3.66 0.45
C ALA A 163 -19.19 -4.44 0.36
N ARG A 164 -19.23 -5.66 0.91
CA ARG A 164 -20.44 -6.50 0.97
C ARG A 164 -21.32 -6.18 2.19
N GLU A 165 -20.72 -5.62 3.23
CA GLU A 165 -21.39 -5.26 4.48
C GLU A 165 -21.94 -3.83 4.36
N THR A 166 -23.12 -3.68 3.75
CA THR A 166 -23.86 -2.42 3.60
C THR A 166 -24.44 -1.92 4.93
N SER A 167 -23.61 -1.66 5.95
CA SER A 167 -24.03 -1.01 7.19
C SER A 167 -23.27 0.29 7.40
N GLY A 168 -24.01 1.40 7.43
CA GLY A 168 -23.51 2.79 7.50
C GLY A 168 -22.88 3.19 8.84
N LYS A 169 -22.26 2.27 9.58
CA LYS A 169 -21.45 2.59 10.76
C LYS A 169 -19.99 2.80 10.36
N GLU A 170 -19.30 3.64 11.14
CA GLU A 170 -17.87 3.88 11.04
C GLU A 170 -17.11 2.56 10.94
N ARG A 171 -16.24 2.47 9.92
CA ARG A 171 -15.65 1.19 9.52
C ARG A 171 -14.57 0.78 10.52
N ASN A 172 -14.87 -0.17 11.41
CA ASN A 172 -13.87 -0.79 12.27
C ASN A 172 -12.94 -1.71 11.46
N TRP A 173 -11.92 -1.11 10.83
CA TRP A 173 -10.97 -1.82 9.98
C TRP A 173 -10.17 -2.88 10.72
N HIS A 174 -9.92 -2.67 12.02
CA HIS A 174 -9.19 -3.61 12.86
C HIS A 174 -9.93 -4.94 13.01
N GLU A 175 -11.24 -4.88 13.23
CA GLU A 175 -12.09 -6.06 13.38
C GLU A 175 -12.32 -6.77 12.05
N ARG A 176 -12.52 -6.02 10.96
CA ARG A 176 -12.69 -6.61 9.63
C ARG A 176 -11.43 -7.30 9.12
N LEU A 177 -10.27 -6.69 9.34
CA LEU A 177 -8.99 -7.30 9.00
C LEU A 177 -8.79 -8.59 9.80
N ARG A 178 -9.12 -8.58 11.11
CA ARG A 178 -9.10 -9.79 11.93
C ARG A 178 -10.03 -10.87 11.36
N ARG A 179 -11.29 -10.53 11.10
CA ARG A 179 -12.28 -11.46 10.58
C ARG A 179 -11.82 -12.09 9.27
N PHE A 180 -11.35 -11.28 8.33
CA PHE A 180 -10.84 -11.77 7.05
C PHE A 180 -9.67 -12.75 7.24
N LEU A 181 -8.69 -12.39 8.07
CA LEU A 181 -7.50 -13.23 8.30
C LEU A 181 -7.83 -14.52 9.07
N SER A 182 -8.80 -14.47 9.99
CA SER A 182 -9.28 -15.66 10.70
C SER A 182 -10.10 -16.58 9.79
N ASP A 183 -10.97 -16.04 8.94
CA ASP A 183 -11.75 -16.82 7.98
C ASP A 183 -10.82 -17.52 6.96
N GLU A 184 -9.75 -16.85 6.53
CA GLU A 184 -8.73 -17.40 5.64
C GLU A 184 -7.89 -18.51 6.29
N GLU A 185 -7.63 -18.41 7.59
CA GLU A 185 -6.92 -19.45 8.36
C GLU A 185 -7.75 -20.72 8.56
N LEU A 186 -9.07 -20.58 8.59
CA LEU A 186 -10.01 -21.70 8.70
C LEU A 186 -10.29 -22.39 7.36
N ASP A 187 -9.93 -21.77 6.23
CA ASP A 187 -10.05 -22.33 4.88
C ASP A 187 -8.68 -22.46 4.19
N PRO A 188 -7.84 -23.44 4.59
CA PRO A 188 -6.56 -23.70 3.93
C PRO A 188 -6.72 -24.29 2.52
N GLY A 189 -7.95 -24.47 2.02
CA GLY A 189 -8.28 -25.28 0.83
C GLY A 189 -9.00 -24.54 -0.30
N GLY A 190 -9.03 -23.22 -0.31
CA GLY A 190 -9.64 -22.43 -1.38
C GLY A 190 -8.83 -22.38 -2.68
N ALA A 191 -8.85 -23.49 -3.42
CA ALA A 191 -8.55 -23.74 -4.85
C ALA A 191 -7.55 -22.82 -5.60
#